data_AF-H1PTX4-F1
#
_entry.id   AF-H1PTX4-F1
#
_cell.length_a   1.000
_cell.length_b   1.000
_cell.length_c   1.000
_cell.angle_alpha   90.00
_cell.angle_beta   90.00
_cell.angle_gamma   90.00
#
_symmetry.space_group_name_H-M   'P 1'
#
loop_
_entity.id
_entity.type
_entity.pdbx_description
1 polymer ?
#
loop_
_entity_poly.entity_id
_entity_poly.type
_entity_poly.pdbx_seq_one_letter_code
_entity_poly.pdbx_strand_id
1 'polypeptide(L)' 'MQLKKEIQNLSENLKKRQELDKELKENLNTFFSLIDEKAKNEEIKLSPSEWNTLGSLAHASTESTENLTEFTNFLLEKF' A
#
# COMPACT_ATOMS: atom_id res chain seq x y z
N MET A 1 -16.75 -0.39 36.49
CA MET A 1 -15.72 0.47 35.88
C MET A 1 -15.71 0.24 34.36
N GLN A 2 -16.71 0.74 33.64
CA GLN A 2 -16.92 0.44 32.21
C GLN A 2 -15.94 1.21 31.31
N LEU A 3 -15.69 2.48 31.63
CA LEU A 3 -14.76 3.33 30.88
C LEU A 3 -13.33 2.75 30.77
N LYS A 4 -12.81 2.17 31.86
CA LYS A 4 -11.47 1.56 31.86
C LYS A 4 -11.37 0.39 30.87
N LYS A 5 -12.43 -0.41 30.74
CA LYS A 5 -12.49 -1.53 29.79
C LYS A 5 -12.53 -1.03 28.35
N GLU A 6 -13.32 0.00 28.06
CA GLU A 6 -13.37 0.58 26.71
C GLU A 6 -12.02 1.18 26.28
N ILE A 7 -11.31 1.84 27.20
CA ILE A 7 -9.95 2.36 26.93
C ILE A 7 -8.97 1.22 26.63
N GLN A 8 -9.05 0.11 27.36
CA GLN A 8 -8.21 -1.07 27.10
C GLN A 8 -8.50 -1.65 25.71
N ASN A 9 -9.77 -1.82 25.35
CA ASN A 9 -10.17 -2.30 24.02
C ASN A 9 -9.63 -1.39 22.91
N LEU A 10 -9.72 -0.06 23.08
CA LEU A 10 -9.18 0.89 22.10
C LEU A 10 -7.66 0.75 21.94
N SER A 11 -6.93 0.57 23.05
CA SER A 11 -5.48 0.36 23.01
C SER A 11 -5.09 -0.93 22.30
N GLU A 12 -5.85 -2.02 22.47
CA GLU A 12 -5.59 -3.28 21.78
C GLU A 12 -5.88 -3.16 20.27
N ASN A 13 -6.96 -2.48 19.90
CA ASN A 13 -7.29 -2.23 18.50
C ASN A 13 -6.23 -1.36 17.81
N LEU A 14 -5.69 -0.36 18.51
CA LEU A 14 -4.59 0.46 17.98
C LEU A 14 -3.34 -0.37 17.68
N LYS A 15 -2.97 -1.30 18.57
CA LYS A 15 -1.83 -2.21 18.35
C LYS A 15 -2.04 -3.09 17.12
N LYS A 16 -3.22 -3.71 17.00
CA LYS A 16 -3.58 -4.51 15.82
C LYS A 16 -3.50 -3.71 14.53
N ARG A 17 -3.97 -2.46 14.54
CA ARG A 17 -3.86 -1.57 13.38
C ARG A 17 -2.41 -1.30 13.00
N GLN A 18 -1.54 -1.02 13.98
CA GLN A 18 -0.11 -0.79 13.74
C GLN A 18 0.61 -2.02 13.16
N GLU A 19 0.25 -3.23 13.60
CA GLU A 19 0.78 -4.47 13.04
C GLU A 19 0.35 -4.66 11.58
N LEU A 20 -0.94 -4.46 11.27
CA LEU A 20 -1.46 -4.53 9.90
C LEU A 20 -0.83 -3.48 8.98
N ASP A 21 -0.66 -2.24 9.45
CA ASP A 21 -0.02 -1.17 8.67
C ASP A 21 1.45 -1.52 8.37
N LYS A 22 2.15 -2.19 9.31
CA LYS A 22 3.52 -2.68 9.09
C LYS A 22 3.56 -3.79 8.03
N GLU A 23 2.70 -4.80 8.15
CA GLU A 23 2.61 -5.90 7.16
C GLU A 23 2.27 -5.37 5.76
N LEU A 24 1.33 -4.43 5.66
CA LEU A 24 0.98 -3.78 4.40
C LEU A 24 2.19 -3.08 3.78
N LYS A 25 2.97 -2.34 4.56
CA LYS A 25 4.18 -1.65 4.08
C LYS A 25 5.24 -2.63 3.56
N GLU A 26 5.44 -3.76 4.26
CA GLU A 26 6.37 -4.81 3.82
C GLU A 26 5.91 -5.46 2.51
N ASN A 27 4.60 -5.71 2.37
CA ASN A 27 3.99 -6.23 1.14
C ASN A 27 4.15 -5.26 -0.04
N LEU A 28 3.90 -3.96 0.16
CA LEU A 28 4.08 -2.93 -0.86
C LEU A 28 5.54 -2.84 -1.32
N ASN A 29 6.49 -2.85 -0.39
CA ASN A 29 7.92 -2.84 -0.74
C ASN A 29 8.33 -4.07 -1.57
N THR A 30 7.80 -5.24 -1.21
CA THR A 30 8.02 -6.48 -1.95
C THR A 30 7.44 -6.38 -3.37
N PHE A 31 6.22 -5.86 -3.49
CA PHE A 31 5.57 -5.62 -4.78
C PHE A 31 6.36 -4.64 -5.65
N PHE A 32 6.82 -3.51 -5.13
CA PHE A 32 7.63 -2.56 -5.89
C PHE A 32 8.95 -3.16 -6.36
N SER A 33 9.57 -4.02 -5.55
CA SER A 33 10.79 -4.73 -5.95
C SER A 33 10.52 -5.69 -7.12
N LEU A 34 9.38 -6.38 -7.11
CA LEU A 34 8.95 -7.22 -8.24
C LEU A 34 8.69 -6.40 -9.50
N ILE A 35 8.00 -5.26 -9.40
CA ILE A 35 7.74 -4.38 -10.53
C ILE A 35 9.06 -3.86 -11.14
N ASP A 36 10.02 -3.47 -10.30
CA ASP A 36 11.35 -3.02 -10.76
C ASP A 36 12.11 -4.14 -11.50
N GLU A 37 12.10 -5.36 -10.98
CA GLU A 37 12.69 -6.53 -11.65
C GLU A 37 12.03 -6.80 -13.01
N LYS A 38 10.69 -6.83 -13.03
CA LYS A 38 9.91 -7.06 -14.25
C LYS A 38 10.09 -5.94 -15.29
N ALA A 39 10.25 -4.69 -14.85
CA ALA A 39 10.57 -3.57 -15.72
C ALA A 39 11.95 -3.71 -16.37
N LYS A 40 12.96 -4.11 -15.58
CA LYS A 40 14.34 -4.34 -16.08
C LYS A 40 14.43 -5.48 -17.10
N ASN A 41 13.58 -6.48 -16.97
CA ASN A 41 13.48 -7.59 -17.92
C ASN A 41 12.57 -7.28 -19.13
N GLU A 42 12.11 -6.03 -19.28
CA GLU A 42 11.18 -5.59 -20.33
C GLU A 42 9.85 -6.36 -20.36
N GLU A 43 9.47 -6.99 -19.24
CA GLU A 43 8.21 -7.74 -19.09
C GLU A 43 7.01 -6.81 -18.85
N ILE A 44 7.26 -5.55 -18.46
CA ILE A 44 6.24 -4.52 -18.24
C ILE A 44 6.33 -3.47 -19.34
N LYS A 45 5.22 -3.25 -20.05
CA LYS A 45 5.10 -2.26 -21.12
C LYS A 45 4.25 -1.08 -20.68
N LEU A 46 4.82 -0.22 -19.85
CA LEU A 46 4.21 1.07 -19.49
C LEU A 46 4.90 2.22 -20.25
N SER A 47 4.11 3.19 -20.69
CA SER A 47 4.62 4.46 -21.23
C SER A 47 5.29 5.30 -20.13
N PRO A 48 6.14 6.28 -20.48
CA PRO A 48 6.77 7.17 -19.49
C PRO A 48 5.75 7.89 -18.58
N SER A 49 4.60 8.29 -19.13
CA SER A 49 3.52 8.90 -18.34
C SER A 49 2.90 7.91 -17.35
N GLU A 50 2.73 6.66 -17.74
CA GLU A 50 2.17 5.63 -16.85
C GLU A 50 3.14 5.26 -15.73
N TRP A 51 4.46 5.25 -16.00
CA TRP A 51 5.47 5.10 -14.96
C TRP A 51 5.44 6.24 -13.93
N ASN A 52 5.28 7.48 -14.39
CA ASN A 52 5.14 8.63 -13.49
C ASN A 52 3.87 8.54 -12.62
N THR A 53 2.75 8.13 -13.23
CA THR A 53 1.50 7.90 -12.49
C THR A 53 1.66 6.79 -11.46
N LEU A 54 2.27 5.66 -11.84
CA LEU A 54 2.53 4.54 -10.95
C LEU A 54 3.36 4.97 -9.74
N GLY A 55 4.48 5.68 -9.97
CA GLY A 55 5.34 6.17 -8.89
C GLY A 55 4.63 7.15 -7.95
N SER A 56 3.78 8.02 -8.48
CA SER A 56 3.00 8.98 -7.69
C SER A 56 1.96 8.28 -6.81
N LEU A 57 1.19 7.35 -7.39
CA LEU A 57 0.19 6.57 -6.66
C LEU A 57 0.84 5.64 -5.63
N ALA A 58 1.97 5.03 -5.97
CA ALA A 58 2.77 4.20 -5.07
C ALA A 58 3.18 4.97 -3.80
N HIS A 59 3.68 6.20 -3.96
CA HIS A 59 4.07 7.05 -2.84
C HIS A 59 2.86 7.37 -1.94
N ALA A 60 1.77 7.84 -2.55
CA ALA A 60 0.54 8.24 -1.85
C ALA A 60 -0.19 7.06 -1.17
N SER A 61 -0.01 5.83 -1.67
CA SER A 61 -0.71 4.62 -1.18
C SER A 61 -0.50 4.31 0.31
N THR A 62 0.57 4.84 0.89
CA THR A 62 0.90 4.64 2.33
C THR A 62 0.28 5.68 3.25
N GLU A 63 -0.38 6.70 2.71
CA GLU A 63 -0.93 7.84 3.48
C GLU A 63 -2.39 7.66 3.86
N SER A 64 -3.20 7.00 3.02
CA SER A 64 -4.61 6.74 3.29
C SER A 64 -5.15 5.50 2.58
N THR A 65 -6.29 5.00 3.06
CA THR A 65 -7.00 3.88 2.43
C THR A 65 -7.57 4.27 1.06
N GLU A 66 -8.00 5.53 0.87
CA GLU A 66 -8.44 5.99 -0.45
C GLU A 66 -7.29 5.96 -1.46
N ASN A 67 -6.11 6.48 -1.08
CA ASN A 67 -4.94 6.48 -1.96
C ASN A 67 -4.48 5.05 -2.29
N LEU A 68 -4.52 4.14 -1.32
CA LEU A 68 -4.22 2.73 -1.56
C LEU A 68 -5.20 2.12 -2.55
N THR A 69 -6.48 2.46 -2.45
CA THR A 69 -7.53 1.99 -3.37
C THR A 69 -7.27 2.48 -4.79
N GLU A 70 -6.97 3.78 -4.96
CA GLU A 70 -6.63 4.35 -6.26
C GLU A 70 -5.39 3.67 -6.88
N PHE A 71 -4.35 3.47 -6.07
CA PHE A 71 -3.16 2.73 -6.49
C PHE A 71 -3.49 1.32 -6.96
N THR A 72 -4.27 0.55 -6.19
CA THR A 72 -4.64 -0.82 -6.58
C THR A 72 -5.53 -0.85 -7.82
N ASN A 73 -6.43 0.12 -8.00
CA ASN A 73 -7.28 0.21 -9.19
C ASN A 73 -6.44 0.48 -10.44
N PHE A 74 -5.47 1.39 -10.35
CA PHE A 74 -4.52 1.63 -11.44
C PHE A 74 -3.75 0.37 -11.80
N LEU A 75 -3.26 -0.39 -10.80
CA LEU A 75 -2.58 -1.65 -11.07
C LEU A 75 -3.46 -2.65 -11.82
N LEU A 76 -4.71 -2.83 -11.39
CA LEU A 76 -5.67 -3.73 -12.03
C LEU A 76 -6.04 -3.33 -13.48
N GLU A 77 -5.91 -2.05 -13.82
CA GLU A 77 -6.13 -1.58 -15.19
C GLU A 77 -4.92 -1.88 -16.10
N LYS A 78 -3.70 -1.86 -15.54
CA LYS A 78 -2.45 -1.89 -16.31
C LYS A 78 -1.80 -3.27 -16.43
N PHE A 79 -2.08 -4.18 -15.49
CA PHE A 79 -1.47 -5.51 -15.39
C PHE A 79 -2.53 -6.61 -15.41
#